data_AF-A0AAD5WKG5-F1
#
_entry.id   AF-A0AAD5WKG5-F1
#
_cell.length_a   1.000
_cell.length_b   1.000
_cell.length_c   1.000
_cell.angle_alpha   90.00
_cell.angle_beta   90.00
_cell.angle_gamma   90.00
#
_symmetry.space_group_name_H-M   'P 1'
#
loop_
_entity.id
_entity.type
_entity.pdbx_description
1 polymer ?
#
loop_
_entity_poly.entity_id
_entity_poly.type
_entity_poly.pdbx_seq_one_letter_code
_entity_poly.pdbx_strand_id
1 'polypeptide(L)'
;MEDENEVGLPAKGISQIIKEVLPDMRIANESRELFAACCVEFVKYVARGAQHVSGHDQRKTIYHEHVLKALQLLQFPPDYAEAADSVLGECKVAAEKRLKRKNSRLDKCGIPEEQLYLMQQLLIQQAREQDSDQLRTQVTAVQPLVPEQQLFAAQGSQDDDEYDT
;
A
#
# COMPACT_ATOMS: atom_id res chain seq x y z
N MET A 1 26.95 -20.91 11.92
CA MET A 1 25.78 -20.59 11.07
C MET A 1 25.10 -19.40 11.71
N GLU A 2 25.58 -18.19 11.42
CA GLU A 2 24.97 -16.95 11.97
C GLU A 2 24.79 -15.87 10.87
N ASP A 3 24.99 -16.23 9.61
CA ASP A 3 25.15 -15.27 8.50
C ASP A 3 23.89 -15.08 7.64
N GLU A 4 22.79 -15.80 7.91
CA GLU A 4 21.58 -15.76 7.05
C GLU A 4 20.58 -14.63 7.40
N ASN A 5 20.83 -13.83 8.44
CA ASN A 5 19.90 -12.78 8.89
C ASN A 5 20.53 -11.38 8.99
N GLU A 6 21.61 -11.10 8.25
CA GLU A 6 22.17 -9.75 8.25
C GLU A 6 21.32 -8.82 7.36
N VAL A 7 20.17 -8.40 7.90
CA VAL A 7 19.34 -7.34 7.32
C VAL A 7 20.12 -6.03 7.42
N GLY A 8 20.83 -5.70 6.35
CA GLY A 8 21.57 -4.45 6.20
C GLY A 8 20.65 -3.27 5.87
N LEU A 9 21.11 -2.07 6.20
CA LEU A 9 20.46 -0.83 5.73
C LEU A 9 20.72 -0.64 4.23
N PRO A 10 19.81 0.04 3.49
CA PRO A 10 19.99 0.25 2.06
C PRO A 10 21.28 1.02 1.73
N ALA A 11 22.17 0.41 0.96
CA ALA A 11 23.47 0.98 0.59
C ALA A 11 23.37 2.36 -0.08
N LYS A 12 22.30 2.60 -0.85
CA LYS A 12 22.03 3.90 -1.49
C LYS A 12 21.79 5.00 -0.45
N GLY A 13 21.03 4.70 0.61
CA GLY A 13 20.74 5.67 1.68
C GLY A 13 22.01 6.06 2.44
N ILE A 14 22.82 5.06 2.80
CA ILE A 14 24.12 5.30 3.44
C ILE A 14 25.05 6.13 2.54
N SER A 15 25.13 5.77 1.25
CA SER A 15 25.96 6.50 0.28
C SER A 15 25.52 7.95 0.10
N GLN A 16 24.22 8.22 0.22
CA GLN A 16 23.67 9.56 0.14
C GLN A 16 24.04 10.39 1.39
N ILE A 17 23.86 9.83 2.59
CA ILE A 17 24.26 10.48 3.85
C ILE A 17 25.77 10.80 3.83
N ILE A 18 26.61 9.85 3.38
CA ILE A 18 28.05 10.06 3.28
C ILE A 18 28.38 11.26 2.38
N LYS A 19 27.73 11.40 1.23
CA LYS A 19 27.94 12.54 0.31
C LYS A 19 27.43 13.86 0.87
N GLU A 20 26.35 13.83 1.65
CA GLU A 20 25.80 15.01 2.31
C GLU A 20 26.74 15.53 3.41
N VAL A 21 27.38 14.64 4.16
CA VAL A 21 28.34 15.00 5.22
C VAL A 21 29.73 15.33 4.64
N LEU A 22 30.16 14.63 3.59
CA LEU A 22 31.51 14.69 3.02
C LEU A 22 31.45 14.88 1.49
N PRO A 23 31.05 16.07 0.99
CA PRO A 23 30.75 16.28 -0.44
C PRO A 23 31.98 16.19 -1.34
N ASP A 24 33.12 16.71 -0.90
CA ASP A 24 34.33 16.84 -1.73
C ASP A 24 35.34 15.70 -1.53
N MET A 25 34.96 14.65 -0.79
CA MET A 25 35.87 13.57 -0.43
C MET A 25 35.58 12.27 -1.18
N ARG A 26 36.59 11.74 -1.86
CA ARG A 26 36.53 10.39 -2.44
C ARG A 26 36.74 9.35 -1.34
N ILE A 27 35.74 8.52 -1.11
CA ILE A 27 35.79 7.40 -0.16
C ILE A 27 36.00 6.09 -0.93
N ALA A 28 36.81 5.19 -0.37
CA ALA A 28 37.04 3.86 -0.94
C ALA A 28 35.81 2.95 -0.78
N ASN A 29 35.65 1.95 -1.64
CA ASN A 29 34.49 1.06 -1.58
C ASN A 29 34.47 0.23 -0.28
N GLU A 30 35.62 -0.30 0.14
CA GLU A 30 35.77 -1.03 1.41
C GLU A 30 35.35 -0.18 2.62
N SER A 31 35.66 1.12 2.61
CA SER A 31 35.23 2.03 3.68
C SER A 31 33.71 2.23 3.68
N ARG A 32 33.06 2.25 2.50
CA ARG A 32 31.59 2.34 2.41
C ARG A 32 30.92 1.08 2.97
N GLU A 33 31.49 -0.09 2.68
CA GLU A 33 31.02 -1.36 3.24
C GLU A 33 31.21 -1.39 4.75
N LEU A 34 32.34 -0.90 5.25
CA LEU A 34 32.58 -0.76 6.68
C LEU A 34 31.57 0.16 7.35
N PHE A 35 31.26 1.33 6.75
CA PHE A 35 30.21 2.21 7.28
C PHE A 35 28.85 1.51 7.34
N ALA A 36 28.49 0.72 6.32
CA ALA A 36 27.24 -0.04 6.33
C ALA A 36 27.18 -1.05 7.49
N ALA A 37 28.27 -1.80 7.71
CA ALA A 37 28.39 -2.71 8.85
C ALA A 37 28.31 -1.97 10.19
N CYS A 38 28.99 -0.83 10.31
CA CYS A 38 28.94 0.02 11.50
C CYS A 38 27.53 0.54 11.79
N CYS A 39 26.74 0.91 10.77
CA CYS A 39 25.36 1.34 10.98
C CYS A 39 24.47 0.21 11.51
N VAL A 40 24.67 -1.03 11.05
CA VAL A 40 23.94 -2.21 11.57
C VAL A 40 24.34 -2.48 13.02
N GLU A 41 25.64 -2.48 13.33
CA GLU A 41 26.10 -2.66 14.71
C GLU A 41 25.68 -1.50 15.63
N PHE A 42 25.60 -0.27 15.13
CA PHE A 42 25.07 0.86 15.89
C PHE A 42 23.64 0.60 16.36
N VAL A 43 22.75 0.14 15.45
CA VAL A 43 21.37 -0.21 15.81
C VAL A 43 21.34 -1.31 16.86
N LYS A 44 22.14 -2.38 16.68
CA LYS A 44 22.24 -3.48 17.65
C LYS A 44 22.77 -3.00 19.00
N TYR A 45 23.77 -2.13 19.02
CA TYR A 45 24.38 -1.60 20.24
C TYR A 45 23.37 -0.77 21.05
N VAL A 46 22.67 0.16 20.41
CA VAL A 46 21.62 0.95 21.06
C VAL A 46 20.46 0.07 21.51
N ALA A 47 20.05 -0.92 20.70
CA ALA A 47 18.98 -1.86 21.05
C ALA A 47 19.33 -2.69 22.30
N ARG A 48 20.56 -3.19 22.41
CA ARG A 48 21.05 -3.90 23.61
C ARG A 48 21.02 -2.98 24.84
N GLY A 49 21.45 -1.72 24.70
CA GLY A 49 21.37 -0.72 25.76
C GLY A 49 19.93 -0.45 26.21
N ALA A 50 19.00 -0.27 25.27
CA ALA A 50 17.59 -0.05 25.57
C ALA A 50 16.93 -1.30 26.20
N GLN A 51 17.33 -2.50 25.77
CA GLN A 51 16.87 -3.76 26.37
C GLN A 51 17.35 -3.89 27.83
N HIS A 52 18.59 -3.50 28.13
CA HIS A 52 19.09 -3.48 29.51
C HIS A 52 18.29 -2.51 30.39
N VAL A 53 18.02 -1.29 29.91
CA VAL A 53 17.19 -0.31 30.63
C VAL A 53 15.76 -0.85 30.85
N SER A 54 15.13 -1.39 29.82
CA SER A 54 13.79 -1.99 29.92
C SER A 54 13.73 -3.14 30.92
N GLY A 55 14.78 -3.97 30.95
CA GLY A 55 14.92 -5.07 31.90
C GLY A 55 15.04 -4.59 33.34
N HIS A 56 15.79 -3.52 33.58
CA HIS A 56 15.87 -2.87 34.90
C HIS A 56 14.52 -2.31 35.35
N ASP A 57 13.74 -1.76 34.42
CA ASP A 57 12.38 -1.24 34.66
C ASP A 57 11.31 -2.36 34.73
N GLN A 58 11.73 -3.63 34.68
CA GLN A 58 10.87 -4.83 34.69
C GLN A 58 9.81 -4.84 33.58
N ARG A 59 10.08 -4.18 32.45
CA ARG A 59 9.17 -4.13 31.30
C ARG A 59 9.63 -5.08 30.19
N LYS A 60 8.68 -5.87 29.70
CA LYS A 60 8.88 -6.78 28.55
C LYS A 60 8.90 -6.05 27.20
N THR A 61 8.36 -4.84 27.15
CA THR A 61 8.28 -4.01 25.95
C THR A 61 9.25 -2.84 26.07
N ILE A 62 10.07 -2.63 25.05
CA ILE A 62 10.97 -1.48 24.96
C ILE A 62 10.16 -0.25 24.52
N TYR A 63 10.12 0.79 25.37
CA TYR A 63 9.47 2.07 25.08
C TYR A 63 10.50 3.13 24.66
N HIS A 64 10.02 4.25 24.13
CA HIS A 64 10.86 5.38 23.70
C HIS A 64 11.75 5.93 24.84
N GLU A 65 11.25 5.92 26.08
CA GLU A 65 11.99 6.37 27.27
C GLU A 65 13.23 5.50 27.54
N HIS A 66 13.14 4.19 27.28
CA HIS A 66 14.26 3.28 27.44
C HIS A 66 15.37 3.57 26.42
N VAL A 67 15.00 3.97 25.20
CA VAL A 67 15.95 4.36 24.15
C VAL A 67 16.66 5.67 24.52
N LEU A 68 15.92 6.68 24.98
CA LEU A 68 16.51 7.95 25.44
C LEU A 68 17.48 7.75 26.61
N LYS A 69 17.09 6.93 27.59
CA LYS A 69 17.96 6.59 28.72
C LYS A 69 19.19 5.80 28.27
N ALA A 70 19.04 4.87 27.33
CA ALA A 70 20.16 4.13 26.77
C ALA A 70 21.17 5.06 26.07
N LEU A 71 20.70 6.02 25.26
CA LEU A 71 21.59 6.99 24.61
C LEU A 71 22.42 7.79 25.64
N GLN A 72 21.81 8.20 26.75
CA GLN A 72 22.50 8.88 27.85
C GLN A 72 23.54 7.98 28.54
N LEU A 73 23.19 6.72 28.84
CA LEU A 73 24.09 5.77 29.51
C LEU A 73 25.28 5.38 28.62
N LEU A 74 25.05 5.27 27.31
CA LEU A 74 26.07 4.98 26.31
C LEU A 74 26.94 6.20 25.96
N GLN A 75 26.70 7.35 26.60
CA GLN A 75 27.46 8.60 26.41
C GLN A 75 27.43 9.12 24.96
N PHE A 76 26.30 8.94 24.26
CA PHE A 76 26.11 9.61 22.98
C PHE A 76 25.95 11.13 23.18
N PRO A 77 26.36 11.94 22.19
CA PRO A 77 26.17 13.38 22.23
C PRO A 77 24.69 13.76 22.49
N PRO A 78 24.42 14.89 23.17
CA PRO A 78 23.05 15.31 23.49
C PRO A 78 22.18 15.49 22.24
N ASP A 79 22.78 15.85 21.11
CA ASP A 79 22.14 16.00 19.81
C ASP A 79 21.39 14.72 19.35
N TYR A 80 21.87 13.54 19.75
CA TYR A 80 21.20 12.27 19.43
C TYR A 80 19.90 12.10 20.21
N ALA A 81 19.88 12.52 21.48
CA ALA A 81 18.68 12.47 22.30
C ALA A 81 17.66 13.51 21.84
N GLU A 82 18.11 14.71 21.46
CA GLU A 82 17.25 15.75 20.90
C GLU A 82 16.63 15.32 19.57
N ALA A 83 17.44 14.75 18.65
CA ALA A 83 16.94 14.21 17.39
C ALA A 83 15.90 13.10 17.61
N ALA A 84 16.13 12.21 18.59
CA ALA A 84 15.19 11.15 18.92
C ALA A 84 13.86 11.70 19.48
N ASP A 85 13.89 12.73 20.31
CA ASP A 85 12.68 13.34 20.89
C ASP A 85 11.87 14.12 19.84
N SER A 86 12.55 14.82 18.93
CA SER A 86 11.92 15.50 17.78
C SER A 86 11.11 14.51 16.93
N VAL A 87 11.71 13.38 16.55
CA VAL A 87 11.04 12.33 15.76
C VAL A 87 9.90 11.67 16.54
N LEU A 88 10.04 11.51 17.86
CA LEU A 88 8.98 10.96 18.71
C LEU A 88 7.69 11.79 18.64
N GLY A 89 7.81 13.12 18.62
CA GLY A 89 6.67 14.03 18.45
C GLY A 89 5.92 13.76 17.15
N GLU A 90 6.63 13.66 16.03
CA GLU A 90 6.05 13.35 14.72
C GLU A 90 5.39 11.96 14.69
N CYS A 91 6.03 10.95 15.29
CA CYS A 91 5.49 9.60 15.39
C CYS A 91 4.17 9.56 16.18
N LYS A 92 4.05 10.30 17.28
CA LYS A 92 2.81 10.40 18.07
C LYS A 92 1.68 10.99 17.24
N VAL A 93 1.92 12.10 16.57
CA VAL A 93 0.93 12.75 15.69
C VAL A 93 0.51 11.82 14.54
N ALA A 94 1.48 11.13 13.93
CA ALA A 94 1.19 10.17 12.85
C ALA A 94 0.35 8.99 13.34
N ALA A 95 0.64 8.47 14.54
CA ALA A 95 -0.12 7.40 15.17
C ALA A 95 -1.56 7.83 15.48
N GLU A 96 -1.77 9.04 16.01
CA GLU A 96 -3.10 9.61 16.25
C GLU A 96 -3.89 9.80 14.96
N LYS A 97 -3.26 10.36 13.91
CA LYS A 97 -3.89 10.50 12.59
C LYS A 97 -4.30 9.15 12.01
N ARG A 98 -3.48 8.11 12.20
CA ARG A 98 -3.80 6.74 11.77
C ARG A 98 -4.97 6.16 12.56
N LEU A 99 -5.01 6.37 13.87
CA LEU A 99 -6.12 5.91 14.72
C LEU A 99 -7.43 6.61 14.35
N LYS A 100 -7.41 7.94 14.15
CA LYS A 100 -8.57 8.72 13.69
C LYS A 100 -9.09 8.22 12.34
N ARG A 101 -8.21 7.88 11.39
CA ARG A 101 -8.61 7.30 10.09
C ARG A 101 -9.22 5.90 10.22
N LYS A 102 -8.64 5.03 11.07
CA LYS A 102 -9.19 3.69 11.32
C LYS A 102 -10.55 3.74 12.02
N ASN A 103 -10.74 4.73 12.91
CA ASN A 103 -11.99 4.98 13.64
C ASN A 103 -12.89 5.99 12.91
N SER A 104 -12.84 5.98 11.57
CA SER A 104 -13.60 6.91 10.75
C SER A 104 -14.20 6.14 9.58
N ARG A 105 -15.44 5.71 9.78
CA ARG A 105 -16.60 6.02 8.91
C ARG A 105 -17.77 5.08 9.21
N LEU A 106 -17.49 3.81 9.54
CA LEU A 106 -18.54 2.85 9.91
C LEU A 106 -19.00 3.05 11.36
N ASP A 107 -18.07 3.11 12.32
CA ASP A 107 -18.39 3.19 13.76
C ASP A 107 -19.03 4.53 14.19
N LYS A 108 -18.94 5.57 13.36
CA LYS A 108 -19.47 6.92 13.63
C LYS A 108 -20.65 7.32 12.76
N CYS A 109 -21.21 6.39 11.99
CA CYS A 109 -22.33 6.70 11.09
C CYS A 109 -23.60 7.09 11.86
N GLY A 110 -23.73 6.71 13.14
CA GLY A 110 -24.92 6.97 13.96
C GLY A 110 -26.17 6.20 13.51
N ILE A 111 -26.07 5.40 12.45
CA ILE A 111 -27.11 4.53 11.93
C ILE A 111 -26.92 3.15 12.57
N PRO A 112 -27.97 2.53 13.14
CA PRO A 112 -27.86 1.18 13.70
C PRO A 112 -27.44 0.18 12.62
N GLU A 113 -26.65 -0.82 13.01
CA GLU A 113 -26.06 -1.82 12.11
C GLU A 113 -27.12 -2.52 11.23
N GLU A 114 -28.30 -2.80 11.78
CA GLU A 114 -29.41 -3.43 11.08
C GLU A 114 -29.93 -2.57 9.90
N GLN A 115 -30.05 -1.25 10.09
CA GLN A 115 -30.45 -0.35 9.01
C GLN A 115 -29.38 -0.22 7.92
N LEU A 116 -28.11 -0.20 8.31
CA LEU A 116 -27.00 -0.21 7.36
C LEU A 116 -27.01 -1.48 6.50
N TYR A 117 -27.27 -2.64 7.11
CA TYR A 117 -27.34 -3.91 6.42
C TYR A 117 -28.49 -3.96 5.41
N LEU A 118 -29.68 -3.46 5.79
CA LEU A 118 -30.81 -3.33 4.87
C LEU A 118 -30.48 -2.41 3.69
N MET A 119 -29.86 -1.25 3.96
CA MET A 119 -29.48 -0.30 2.91
C MET A 119 -28.43 -0.90 1.96
N GLN A 120 -27.47 -1.66 2.50
CA GLN A 120 -26.47 -2.37 1.69
C GLN A 120 -27.14 -3.42 0.79
N GLN A 121 -28.05 -4.24 1.32
CA GLN A 121 -28.76 -5.23 0.52
C GLN A 121 -29.58 -4.59 -0.60
N LEU A 122 -30.27 -3.49 -0.32
CA LEU A 122 -31.09 -2.78 -1.30
C LEU A 122 -30.24 -2.21 -2.44
N LEU A 123 -29.09 -1.60 -2.12
CA LEU A 123 -28.13 -1.10 -3.12
C LEU A 123 -27.59 -2.24 -4.01
N ILE A 124 -27.28 -3.40 -3.42
CA ILE A 124 -26.82 -4.58 -4.18
C ILE A 124 -27.92 -5.10 -5.10
N GLN A 125 -29.16 -5.17 -4.63
CA GLN A 125 -30.30 -5.61 -5.43
C GLN A 125 -30.55 -4.67 -6.61
N GLN A 126 -30.57 -3.36 -6.36
CA GLN A 126 -30.76 -2.34 -7.40
C GLN A 126 -29.65 -2.41 -8.46
N ALA A 127 -28.39 -2.62 -8.07
CA ALA A 127 -27.30 -2.79 -9.02
C ALA A 127 -27.47 -4.03 -9.92
N ARG A 128 -27.93 -5.16 -9.34
CA ARG A 128 -28.23 -6.39 -10.11
C ARG A 128 -29.35 -6.18 -11.13
N GLU A 129 -30.40 -5.47 -10.75
CA GLU A 129 -31.52 -5.15 -11.64
C GLU A 129 -31.05 -4.25 -12.79
N GLN A 130 -30.27 -3.21 -12.51
CA GLN A 130 -29.72 -2.32 -13.54
C GLN A 130 -28.78 -3.03 -14.52
N ASP A 131 -27.92 -3.93 -14.06
CA ASP A 131 -27.06 -4.73 -14.93
C ASP A 131 -27.91 -5.67 -15.82
N SER A 132 -28.94 -6.28 -15.24
CA SER A 132 -29.85 -7.14 -15.98
C SER A 132 -30.64 -6.37 -17.04
N ASP A 133 -31.12 -5.16 -16.73
CA ASP A 133 -31.84 -4.30 -17.66
C ASP A 133 -30.92 -3.76 -18.76
N GLN A 134 -29.69 -3.36 -18.43
CA GLN A 134 -28.69 -2.97 -19.43
C GLN A 134 -28.37 -4.11 -20.40
N LEU A 135 -28.25 -5.35 -19.90
CA LEU A 135 -28.06 -6.51 -20.74
C LEU A 135 -29.30 -6.78 -21.61
N ARG A 136 -30.50 -6.63 -21.05
CA ARG A 136 -31.77 -6.80 -21.75
C ARG A 136 -31.97 -5.75 -22.84
N THR A 137 -31.64 -4.49 -22.58
CA THR A 137 -31.71 -3.40 -23.57
C THR A 137 -30.70 -3.63 -24.69
N GLN A 138 -29.48 -4.09 -24.38
CA GLN A 138 -28.48 -4.45 -25.40
C GLN A 138 -28.94 -5.63 -26.27
N VAL A 139 -29.49 -6.70 -25.67
CA VAL A 139 -30.03 -7.85 -26.41
C VAL A 139 -31.22 -7.44 -27.29
N THR A 140 -32.09 -6.56 -26.79
CA THR A 140 -33.28 -6.07 -27.53
C THR A 140 -32.91 -5.09 -28.64
N ALA A 141 -31.85 -4.28 -28.48
CA ALA A 141 -31.36 -3.39 -29.53
C ALA A 141 -30.67 -4.14 -30.68
N VAL A 142 -30.31 -5.42 -30.49
CA VAL A 142 -29.63 -6.27 -31.47
C VAL A 142 -30.61 -7.17 -32.27
N GLN A 143 -31.92 -7.17 -31.98
CA GLN A 143 -32.96 -7.80 -32.83
C GLN A 143 -34.13 -6.84 -33.02
N PRO A 144 -34.54 -6.49 -34.28
CA PRO A 144 -34.86 -7.47 -35.33
C PRO A 144 -34.39 -7.09 -36.76
N LEU A 145 -33.84 -8.05 -37.53
CA LEU A 145 -33.59 -7.91 -38.99
C LEU A 145 -34.04 -9.13 -39.80
N VAL A 146 -35.18 -9.75 -39.46
CA VAL A 146 -35.86 -10.64 -40.41
C VAL A 146 -37.19 -10.03 -40.84
N PRO A 147 -37.22 -9.24 -41.92
CA PRO A 147 -38.45 -8.89 -42.61
C PRO A 147 -38.82 -10.02 -43.58
N GLU A 148 -39.97 -10.60 -43.30
CA GLU A 148 -40.92 -11.23 -44.20
C GLU A 148 -40.90 -10.63 -45.63
N GLN A 149 -40.51 -11.43 -46.64
CA GLN A 149 -40.67 -11.06 -48.06
C GLN A 149 -41.60 -12.07 -48.74
N GLN A 150 -42.87 -11.67 -48.89
CA GLN A 150 -43.82 -12.25 -49.85
C GLN A 150 -44.40 -11.13 -50.74
N LEU A 151 -44.42 -11.44 -52.05
CA LEU A 151 -45.24 -10.89 -53.14
C LEU A 151 -45.03 -9.43 -53.61
N PHE A 152 -44.52 -9.28 -54.84
CA PHE A 152 -45.15 -8.61 -56.02
C PHE A 152 -44.09 -8.58 -57.15
N ALA A 153 -44.09 -9.51 -58.12
CA ALA A 153 -44.88 -9.58 -59.37
C ALA A 153 -44.25 -8.87 -60.59
N ALA A 154 -44.05 -9.68 -61.65
CA ALA A 154 -44.12 -9.39 -63.10
C ALA A 154 -42.89 -8.86 -63.89
N GLN A 155 -42.35 -9.76 -64.73
CA GLN A 155 -42.07 -9.68 -66.21
C GLN A 155 -41.20 -8.53 -66.75
N GLY A 156 -40.23 -8.67 -67.67
CA GLY A 156 -39.62 -9.77 -68.45
C GLY A 156 -38.19 -9.32 -68.83
N SER A 157 -37.29 -10.16 -69.36
CA SER A 157 -37.22 -10.52 -70.79
C SER A 157 -36.20 -11.66 -71.02
N GLN A 158 -36.41 -12.36 -72.14
CA GLN A 158 -35.72 -13.51 -72.74
C GLN A 158 -34.18 -13.42 -72.88
N ASP A 159 -33.53 -14.58 -72.84
CA ASP A 159 -32.81 -15.25 -73.96
C ASP A 159 -32.43 -16.68 -73.44
N ASP A 160 -32.97 -17.77 -74.00
CA ASP A 160 -32.44 -18.57 -75.15
C ASP A 160 -31.03 -19.13 -74.81
N ASP A 161 -30.68 -20.42 -74.84
CA ASP A 161 -31.07 -21.49 -75.75
C ASP A 161 -30.80 -22.90 -75.17
N GLU A 162 -31.61 -23.81 -75.70
CA GLU A 162 -31.52 -25.26 -75.78
C GLU A 162 -30.22 -25.76 -76.45
N TYR A 163 -29.53 -26.76 -75.85
CA TYR A 163 -28.69 -27.68 -76.62
C TYR A 163 -28.76 -29.10 -76.04
N ASP A 164 -29.26 -29.99 -76.89
CA ASP A 164 -29.33 -31.44 -76.75
C ASP A 164 -27.94 -32.05 -76.95
N THR A 165 -27.46 -32.87 -76.01
CA THR A 165 -26.71 -34.13 -76.23
C THR A 165 -26.75 -34.98 -74.96
#